data_AF-A0A668VW09-F1
#
_entry.id   AF-A0A668VW09-F1
#
_cell.length_a   1.000
_cell.length_b   1.000
_cell.length_c   1.000
_cell.angle_alpha   90.00
_cell.angle_beta   90.00
_cell.angle_gamma   90.00
#
_symmetry.space_group_name_H-M   'P 1'
#
loop_
_entity.id
_entity.type
_entity.pdbx_description
1 polymer ?
#
loop_
_entity_poly.entity_id
_entity_poly.type
_entity_poly.pdbx_seq_one_letter_code
_entity_poly.pdbx_strand_id
1 'polypeptide(L)'
;MHHHVRVRERSRGFSRPTCSSQSSTTLLCASLLSGGAEIESSDYLVSHCKAMLQRMKIVNPQLEIEGIHNIWIIKPGAKSRGRGIKCANRLDQILDLVEGDPKLIKENKWVVQKYLERPFLIHDTKFDVRQWFLGTDWNPLTVWFYKKCYLRFSTELYTLDSMDSSVHLCNHSIQKRLRPLVQRHRSIPADNMWSVDQFKTFLCTKDREAQWDTVVVPGMKRALIYALQTAQDLIESRKNTFKLYGADFMLDRDLHPWLLEINSSPTVAPSTPVTAHLCAAVQEDTLRVVLDRRVKRTANTGHFQLIYKKVRNSFPFTRVLQQKK
;
A
#
# COMPACT_ATOMS: atom_id res chain seq x y z
N MET A 1 6.95 1.94 -43.36
CA MET A 1 8.37 1.70 -43.01
C MET A 1 8.43 1.14 -41.60
N HIS A 2 8.79 -0.13 -41.44
CA HIS A 2 9.11 -0.67 -40.12
C HIS A 2 10.52 -0.20 -39.76
N HIS A 3 10.63 0.90 -39.00
CA HIS A 3 11.88 1.25 -38.36
C HIS A 3 12.13 0.24 -37.24
N HIS A 4 12.99 -0.75 -37.50
CA HIS A 4 13.47 -1.65 -36.46
C HIS A 4 14.34 -0.87 -35.48
N VAL A 5 13.90 -0.79 -34.22
CA VAL A 5 14.69 -0.22 -33.11
C VAL A 5 15.93 -1.10 -32.92
N ARG A 6 17.12 -0.54 -33.10
CA ARG A 6 18.40 -1.24 -32.87
C ARG A 6 18.89 -0.96 -31.45
N VAL A 7 19.37 -2.00 -30.78
CA VAL A 7 19.96 -1.89 -29.44
C VAL A 7 21.41 -2.35 -29.50
N ARG A 8 22.32 -1.56 -28.93
CA ARG A 8 23.76 -1.81 -28.88
C ARG A 8 24.19 -2.09 -27.45
N GLU A 9 24.82 -3.24 -27.22
CA GLU A 9 25.44 -3.59 -25.93
C GLU A 9 26.84 -2.97 -25.81
N ARG A 10 27.22 -2.54 -24.60
CA ARG A 10 28.47 -1.80 -24.34
C ARG A 10 29.70 -2.69 -24.06
N SER A 11 29.54 -4.02 -23.92
CA SER A 11 30.63 -4.98 -23.65
C SER A 11 30.64 -6.18 -24.61
N ARG A 12 31.85 -6.65 -24.96
CA ARG A 12 32.26 -7.44 -26.14
C ARG A 12 31.59 -8.83 -26.31
N GLY A 13 31.20 -9.15 -27.57
CA GLY A 13 31.38 -10.45 -28.25
C GLY A 13 30.49 -11.65 -27.84
N PHE A 14 29.56 -12.03 -28.73
CA PHE A 14 28.70 -13.25 -28.75
C PHE A 14 27.72 -13.39 -27.55
N SER A 15 26.46 -13.78 -27.68
CA SER A 15 25.76 -14.68 -28.61
C SER A 15 24.25 -14.32 -28.63
N ARG A 16 23.53 -14.60 -29.73
CA ARG A 16 22.06 -14.42 -29.78
C ARG A 16 21.40 -15.38 -28.79
N PRO A 17 20.57 -14.92 -27.83
CA PRO A 17 19.80 -15.83 -27.00
C PRO A 17 18.70 -16.47 -27.87
N THR A 18 18.80 -17.77 -28.09
CA THR A 18 17.67 -18.60 -28.51
C THR A 18 16.83 -18.88 -27.26
N CYS A 19 15.95 -17.95 -26.90
CA CYS A 19 14.90 -18.18 -25.91
C CYS A 19 13.62 -17.49 -26.40
N SER A 20 12.46 -17.95 -25.94
CA SER A 20 11.14 -17.49 -26.38
C SER A 20 11.05 -15.95 -26.44
N SER A 21 10.31 -15.41 -27.42
CA SER A 21 10.32 -13.97 -27.75
C SER A 21 10.08 -13.01 -26.58
N GLN A 22 9.38 -13.44 -25.52
CA GLN A 22 9.15 -12.63 -24.31
C GLN A 22 10.38 -12.54 -23.40
N SER A 23 11.15 -13.61 -23.22
CA SER A 23 12.33 -13.59 -22.35
C SER A 23 13.48 -12.76 -22.93
N SER A 24 13.59 -12.70 -24.26
CA SER A 24 14.54 -11.81 -24.95
C SER A 24 14.26 -10.32 -24.72
N THR A 25 12.99 -9.88 -24.71
CA THR A 25 12.65 -8.48 -24.46
C THR A 25 12.90 -8.08 -23.01
N THR A 26 12.57 -8.94 -22.04
CA THR A 26 12.82 -8.67 -20.61
C THR A 26 14.32 -8.52 -20.33
N LEU A 27 15.15 -9.39 -20.90
CA LEU A 27 16.61 -9.30 -20.76
C LEU A 27 17.16 -8.02 -21.38
N LEU A 28 16.68 -7.64 -22.56
CA LEU A 28 17.09 -6.40 -23.23
C LEU A 28 16.71 -5.15 -22.41
N CYS A 29 15.50 -5.10 -21.86
CA CYS A 29 15.07 -4.03 -20.98
C CYS A 29 15.94 -3.97 -19.71
N ALA A 30 16.28 -5.12 -19.12
CA ALA A 30 17.17 -5.16 -17.96
C ALA A 30 18.57 -4.60 -18.28
N SER A 31 19.13 -4.94 -19.44
CA SER A 31 20.42 -4.39 -19.91
C SER A 31 20.36 -2.88 -20.19
N LEU A 32 19.25 -2.36 -20.72
CA LEU A 32 19.04 -0.92 -20.91
C LEU A 32 19.00 -0.19 -19.56
N LEU A 33 18.25 -0.73 -18.59
CA LEU A 33 18.07 -0.12 -17.27
C LEU A 33 19.35 -0.14 -16.42
N SER A 34 20.18 -1.17 -16.56
CA SER A 34 21.47 -1.27 -15.86
C SER A 34 22.61 -0.50 -16.56
N GLY A 35 22.34 0.15 -17.70
CA GLY A 35 23.34 0.87 -18.49
C GLY A 35 24.28 -0.03 -19.31
N GLY A 36 23.98 -1.34 -19.41
CA GLY A 36 24.71 -2.31 -20.22
C GLY A 36 24.40 -2.24 -21.72
N ALA A 37 23.31 -1.57 -22.11
CA ALA A 37 22.90 -1.38 -23.49
C ALA A 37 22.33 0.02 -23.75
N GLU A 38 22.27 0.41 -25.01
CA GLU A 38 21.66 1.67 -25.48
C GLU A 38 20.81 1.47 -26.72
N ILE A 39 19.74 2.27 -26.86
CA ILE A 39 18.93 2.31 -28.06
C ILE A 39 19.60 3.25 -29.07
N GLU A 40 20.01 2.71 -30.21
CA GLU A 40 20.66 3.49 -31.27
C GLU A 40 19.71 4.53 -31.86
N SER A 41 20.22 5.75 -32.04
CA SER A 41 19.48 6.87 -32.64
C SER A 41 18.12 7.14 -31.99
N SER A 42 18.01 7.00 -30.66
CA SER A 42 16.70 7.09 -29.97
C SER A 42 16.00 8.46 -30.05
N ASP A 43 16.67 9.52 -30.48
CA ASP A 43 16.12 10.88 -30.55
C ASP A 43 14.83 10.98 -31.38
N TYR A 44 14.72 10.26 -32.49
CA TYR A 44 13.50 10.27 -33.33
C TYR A 44 12.29 9.62 -32.64
N LEU A 45 12.52 8.77 -31.62
CA LEU A 45 11.48 8.10 -30.85
C LEU A 45 10.93 8.99 -29.73
N VAL A 46 11.67 10.01 -29.29
CA VAL A 46 11.33 10.79 -28.08
C VAL A 46 9.93 11.39 -28.16
N SER A 47 9.58 12.02 -29.27
CA SER A 47 8.25 12.63 -29.46
C SER A 47 7.12 11.59 -29.44
N HIS A 48 7.34 10.44 -30.07
CA HIS A 48 6.38 9.33 -30.09
C HIS A 48 6.19 8.72 -28.70
N CYS A 49 7.29 8.48 -27.97
CA CYS A 49 7.26 7.96 -26.60
C CYS A 49 6.54 8.93 -25.65
N LYS A 50 6.80 10.25 -25.74
CA LYS A 50 6.10 11.26 -24.96
C LYS A 50 4.60 11.26 -25.21
N ALA A 51 4.18 11.23 -26.48
CA ALA A 51 2.76 11.18 -26.84
C ALA A 51 2.09 9.90 -26.32
N MET A 52 2.78 8.76 -26.39
CA MET A 52 2.26 7.49 -25.84
C MET A 52 2.14 7.54 -24.32
N LEU A 53 3.14 8.05 -23.60
CA LEU A 53 3.09 8.20 -22.14
C LEU A 53 1.95 9.12 -21.68
N GLN A 54 1.70 10.21 -22.40
CA GLN A 54 0.56 11.09 -22.12
C GLN A 54 -0.78 10.36 -22.26
N ARG A 55 -0.94 9.53 -23.30
CA ARG A 55 -2.14 8.70 -23.47
C ARG A 55 -2.25 7.63 -22.37
N MET A 56 -1.16 6.99 -22.01
CA MET A 56 -1.13 5.98 -20.95
C MET A 56 -1.50 6.58 -19.60
N LYS A 57 -1.04 7.79 -19.29
CA LYS A 57 -1.34 8.48 -18.02
C LYS A 57 -2.84 8.68 -17.78
N ILE A 58 -3.63 8.81 -18.84
CA ILE A 58 -5.09 8.96 -18.77
C ILE A 58 -5.78 7.66 -18.29
N VAL A 59 -5.24 6.50 -18.69
CA VAL A 59 -5.90 5.20 -18.50
C VAL A 59 -5.19 4.28 -17.49
N ASN A 60 -3.94 4.59 -17.13
CA ASN A 60 -3.16 3.84 -16.14
C ASN A 60 -2.85 4.72 -14.92
N PRO A 61 -3.67 4.67 -13.86
CA PRO A 61 -3.43 5.42 -12.62
C PRO A 61 -2.12 5.06 -11.92
N GLN A 62 -1.50 3.90 -12.22
CA GLN A 62 -0.26 3.46 -11.58
C GLN A 62 1.01 3.91 -12.32
N LEU A 63 0.89 4.50 -13.51
CA LEU A 63 2.04 4.85 -14.36
C LEU A 63 3.08 5.72 -13.63
N GLU A 64 2.64 6.64 -12.79
CA GLU A 64 3.55 7.53 -12.06
C GLU A 64 4.24 6.87 -10.87
N ILE A 65 3.63 5.84 -10.28
CA ILE A 65 4.14 5.17 -9.08
C ILE A 65 4.99 3.95 -9.41
N GLU A 66 4.76 3.34 -10.57
CA GLU A 66 5.34 2.05 -10.95
C GLU A 66 6.84 2.16 -11.24
N GLY A 67 7.34 3.36 -11.55
CA GLY A 67 8.76 3.61 -11.78
C GLY A 67 9.27 2.95 -13.06
N ILE A 68 10.55 2.60 -13.08
CA ILE A 68 11.21 2.00 -14.26
C ILE A 68 12.01 0.75 -13.91
N HIS A 69 12.18 0.43 -12.63
CA HIS A 69 13.02 -0.69 -12.19
C HIS A 69 12.26 -2.01 -12.20
N ASN A 70 10.96 -2.00 -12.55
CA ASN A 70 10.09 -3.16 -12.61
C ASN A 70 10.11 -3.96 -11.29
N ILE A 71 10.11 -3.27 -10.16
CA ILE A 71 10.16 -3.94 -8.85
C ILE A 71 8.76 -4.44 -8.49
N TRP A 72 8.72 -5.67 -7.99
CA TRP A 72 7.55 -6.34 -7.44
C TRP A 72 7.80 -6.70 -5.99
N ILE A 73 6.76 -6.60 -5.16
CA ILE A 73 6.77 -7.03 -3.77
C ILE A 73 6.02 -8.35 -3.64
N ILE A 74 6.74 -9.36 -3.16
CA ILE A 74 6.29 -10.74 -3.05
C ILE A 74 5.94 -10.99 -1.59
N LYS A 75 4.66 -11.25 -1.32
CA LYS A 75 4.11 -11.37 0.03
C LYS A 75 3.58 -12.80 0.24
N PRO A 76 4.12 -13.57 1.21
CA PRO A 76 3.53 -14.83 1.59
C PRO A 76 2.22 -14.58 2.33
N GLY A 77 1.18 -15.29 1.94
CA GLY A 77 -0.11 -15.29 2.59
C GLY A 77 -0.06 -16.01 3.94
N ALA A 78 -1.06 -15.73 4.77
CA ALA A 78 -1.16 -16.21 6.16
C ALA A 78 0.03 -15.85 7.09
N LYS A 79 1.00 -15.03 6.62
CA LYS A 79 2.04 -14.42 7.46
C LYS A 79 1.67 -12.97 7.78
N SER A 80 2.27 -12.45 8.83
CA SER A 80 2.07 -11.09 9.34
C SER A 80 3.40 -10.47 9.76
N ARG A 81 3.40 -9.17 10.07
CA ARG A 81 4.57 -8.43 10.61
C ARG A 81 5.74 -8.31 9.61
N GLY A 82 5.44 -8.35 8.32
CA GLY A 82 6.42 -8.27 7.22
C GLY A 82 7.31 -9.51 7.04
N ARG A 83 7.00 -10.62 7.72
CA ARG A 83 7.83 -11.84 7.66
C ARG A 83 7.76 -12.49 6.28
N GLY A 84 8.93 -12.68 5.66
CA GLY A 84 9.07 -13.35 4.37
C GLY A 84 8.68 -12.49 3.17
N ILE A 85 8.39 -11.20 3.37
CA ILE A 85 8.19 -10.26 2.27
C ILE A 85 9.55 -9.98 1.62
N LYS A 86 9.60 -10.05 0.29
CA LYS A 86 10.81 -9.74 -0.49
C LYS A 86 10.45 -8.82 -1.65
N CYS A 87 11.41 -8.02 -2.08
CA CYS A 87 11.34 -7.29 -3.35
C CYS A 87 12.22 -8.01 -4.38
N ALA A 88 11.75 -8.06 -5.63
CA ALA A 88 12.53 -8.56 -6.77
C ALA A 88 12.10 -7.81 -8.03
N ASN A 89 13.02 -7.69 -9.00
CA ASN A 89 12.79 -6.99 -10.27
C ASN A 89 12.91 -7.89 -11.51
N ARG A 90 13.13 -9.18 -11.29
CA ARG A 90 13.38 -10.19 -12.31
C ARG A 90 12.34 -11.30 -12.22
N LEU A 91 11.70 -11.60 -13.36
CA LEU A 91 10.61 -12.56 -13.41
C LEU A 91 11.06 -13.96 -12.99
N ASP A 92 12.23 -14.41 -13.45
CA ASP A 92 12.81 -15.70 -13.09
C ASP A 92 13.03 -15.81 -11.57
N GLN A 93 13.59 -14.78 -10.93
CA GLN A 93 13.75 -14.75 -9.47
C GLN A 93 12.41 -14.80 -8.72
N ILE A 94 11.38 -14.15 -9.26
CA ILE A 94 10.03 -14.16 -8.67
C ILE A 94 9.44 -15.57 -8.76
N LEU A 95 9.57 -16.23 -9.92
CA LEU A 95 9.08 -17.59 -10.13
C LEU A 95 9.83 -18.57 -9.21
N ASP A 96 11.16 -18.51 -9.15
CA ASP A 96 11.98 -19.33 -8.25
C ASP A 96 11.58 -19.17 -6.78
N LEU A 97 11.27 -17.95 -6.34
CA LEU A 97 10.84 -17.69 -4.96
C LEU A 97 9.47 -18.29 -4.63
N VAL A 98 8.56 -18.31 -5.60
CA VAL A 98 7.19 -18.82 -5.41
C VAL A 98 7.15 -20.35 -5.57
N GLU A 99 7.98 -20.91 -6.44
CA GLU A 99 8.08 -22.34 -6.74
C GLU A 99 9.04 -23.11 -5.81
N GLY A 100 9.96 -22.41 -5.15
CA GLY A 100 11.01 -23.02 -4.31
C GLY A 100 10.57 -23.52 -2.94
N ASP A 101 9.32 -23.28 -2.49
CA ASP A 101 8.81 -23.78 -1.21
C ASP A 101 7.60 -24.72 -1.42
N PRO A 102 7.84 -26.05 -1.55
CA PRO A 102 6.79 -27.05 -1.79
C PRO A 102 5.68 -27.07 -0.72
N LYS A 103 5.96 -26.60 0.51
CA LYS A 103 4.96 -26.53 1.59
C LYS A 103 4.02 -25.34 1.39
N LEU A 104 4.52 -24.21 0.88
CA LEU A 104 3.69 -23.03 0.60
C LEU A 104 2.94 -23.13 -0.73
N ILE A 105 3.49 -23.85 -1.72
CA ILE A 105 2.81 -24.15 -2.99
C ILE A 105 1.50 -24.93 -2.75
N LYS A 106 1.51 -25.91 -1.84
CA LYS A 106 0.28 -26.66 -1.49
C LYS A 106 -0.83 -25.79 -0.91
N GLU A 107 -0.51 -24.61 -0.35
CA GLU A 107 -1.50 -23.70 0.22
C GLU A 107 -1.92 -22.56 -0.72
N ASN A 108 -1.26 -22.35 -1.87
CA ASN A 108 -1.60 -21.32 -2.87
C ASN A 108 -1.76 -19.88 -2.32
N LYS A 109 -0.94 -19.45 -1.34
CA LYS A 109 -1.09 -18.11 -0.74
C LYS A 109 0.13 -17.24 -1.00
N TRP A 110 0.31 -16.75 -2.22
CA TRP A 110 1.26 -15.66 -2.48
C TRP A 110 0.54 -14.51 -3.16
N VAL A 111 0.96 -13.29 -2.84
CA VAL A 111 0.56 -12.09 -3.57
C VAL A 111 1.82 -11.47 -4.16
N VAL A 112 1.88 -11.39 -5.48
CA VAL A 112 2.87 -10.61 -6.22
C VAL A 112 2.20 -9.31 -6.61
N GLN A 113 2.63 -8.21 -6.01
CA GLN A 113 2.02 -6.89 -6.19
C GLN A 113 3.06 -5.93 -6.76
N LYS A 114 2.67 -5.04 -7.69
CA LYS A 114 3.60 -4.03 -8.20
C LYS A 114 4.08 -3.17 -7.04
N TYR A 115 5.39 -3.03 -6.91
CA TYR A 115 5.97 -2.19 -5.87
C TYR A 115 5.86 -0.71 -6.24
N LEU A 116 5.51 0.11 -5.25
CA LEU A 116 5.42 1.56 -5.36
C LEU A 116 6.84 2.15 -5.33
N GLU A 117 7.44 2.35 -6.50
CA GLU A 117 8.84 2.79 -6.65
C GLU A 117 9.04 4.27 -6.35
N ARG A 118 8.01 5.09 -6.53
CA ARG A 118 8.07 6.56 -6.34
C ARG A 118 7.12 7.03 -5.22
N PRO A 119 7.36 6.63 -3.95
CA PRO A 119 6.55 7.09 -2.82
C PRO A 119 6.81 8.56 -2.52
N PHE A 120 5.91 9.18 -1.78
CA PHE A 120 6.24 10.40 -1.03
C PHE A 120 7.27 10.06 0.04
N LEU A 121 8.32 10.88 0.14
CA LEU A 121 9.38 10.71 1.12
C LEU A 121 9.40 11.91 2.07
N ILE A 122 9.73 11.63 3.33
CA ILE A 122 9.99 12.66 4.33
C ILE A 122 11.49 12.58 4.62
N HIS A 123 12.23 13.62 4.25
CA HIS A 123 13.70 13.64 4.36
C HIS A 123 14.35 12.34 3.84
N ASP A 124 14.02 11.99 2.60
CA ASP A 124 14.50 10.79 1.89
C ASP A 124 14.23 9.46 2.60
N THR A 125 13.30 9.43 3.57
CA THR A 125 12.95 8.24 4.34
C THR A 125 11.54 7.79 4.00
N LYS A 126 11.40 6.49 3.71
CA LYS A 126 10.13 5.85 3.40
C LYS A 126 9.25 5.73 4.64
N PHE A 127 7.95 5.91 4.47
CA PHE A 127 6.98 5.66 5.53
C PHE A 127 5.68 5.05 4.98
N ASP A 128 4.86 4.53 5.90
CA ASP A 128 3.46 4.22 5.65
C ASP A 128 2.58 4.86 6.73
N VAL A 129 1.27 4.90 6.48
CA VAL A 129 0.25 5.44 7.40
C VAL A 129 -0.58 4.29 7.95
N ARG A 130 -0.62 4.17 9.28
CA ARG A 130 -1.58 3.31 9.98
C ARG A 130 -2.87 4.07 10.25
N GLN A 131 -3.92 3.72 9.52
CA GLN A 131 -5.26 4.29 9.65
C GLN A 131 -6.22 3.33 10.34
N TRP A 132 -6.85 3.74 11.45
CA TRP A 132 -7.89 2.94 12.09
C TRP A 132 -9.28 3.21 11.52
N PHE A 133 -10.09 2.16 11.43
CA PHE A 133 -11.51 2.26 11.14
C PHE A 133 -12.29 1.15 11.86
N LEU A 134 -13.56 1.38 12.11
CA LEU A 134 -14.41 0.50 12.91
C LEU A 134 -15.63 0.08 12.06
N GLY A 135 -15.82 -1.23 11.91
CA GLY A 135 -17.05 -1.82 11.37
C GLY A 135 -17.98 -2.18 12.51
N THR A 136 -19.22 -1.67 12.49
CA THR A 136 -20.21 -1.90 13.57
C THR A 136 -21.45 -2.68 13.13
N ASP A 137 -21.67 -2.80 11.83
CA ASP A 137 -22.72 -3.63 11.24
C ASP A 137 -22.29 -3.97 9.81
N TRP A 138 -22.67 -5.16 9.35
CA TRP A 138 -22.41 -5.66 8.00
C TRP A 138 -23.69 -5.74 7.16
N ASN A 139 -24.86 -5.66 7.81
CA ASN A 139 -26.15 -5.63 7.12
C ASN A 139 -27.18 -4.75 7.89
N PRO A 140 -27.22 -3.43 7.60
CA PRO A 140 -26.46 -2.73 6.56
C PRO A 140 -25.02 -2.40 6.98
N LEU A 141 -24.09 -2.41 6.02
CA LEU A 141 -22.69 -2.04 6.24
C LEU A 141 -22.57 -0.63 6.86
N THR A 142 -21.97 -0.54 8.04
CA THR A 142 -21.77 0.70 8.81
C THR A 142 -20.31 0.86 9.21
N VAL A 143 -19.65 1.90 8.69
CA VAL A 143 -18.20 2.12 8.77
C VAL A 143 -17.89 3.47 9.40
N TRP A 144 -17.03 3.46 10.41
CA TRP A 144 -16.52 4.63 11.11
C TRP A 144 -15.02 4.79 10.82
N PHE A 145 -14.61 6.00 10.50
CA PHE A 145 -13.22 6.37 10.27
C PHE A 145 -12.66 7.09 11.50
N TYR A 146 -11.50 6.69 11.99
CA TYR A 146 -10.86 7.37 13.10
C TYR A 146 -10.06 8.58 12.58
N LYS A 147 -10.36 9.79 13.05
CA LYS A 147 -9.74 11.02 12.51
C LYS A 147 -8.24 11.15 12.79
N LYS A 148 -7.70 10.37 13.72
CA LYS A 148 -6.27 10.34 14.05
C LYS A 148 -5.62 9.08 13.48
N CYS A 149 -4.36 9.20 13.07
CA CYS A 149 -3.54 8.12 12.56
C CYS A 149 -2.08 8.39 12.95
N TYR A 150 -1.19 7.44 12.65
CA TYR A 150 0.24 7.61 12.82
C TYR A 150 1.01 7.08 11.62
N LEU A 151 2.18 7.65 11.40
CA LEU A 151 3.12 7.25 10.36
C LEU A 151 4.19 6.35 10.97
N ARG A 152 4.67 5.37 10.20
CA ARG A 152 5.79 4.50 10.57
C ARG A 152 6.91 4.65 9.57
N PHE A 153 8.11 4.92 10.04
CA PHE A 153 9.28 5.16 9.19
C PHE A 153 10.14 3.91 9.03
N SER A 154 10.83 3.84 7.89
CA SER A 154 12.04 3.06 7.68
C SER A 154 13.20 3.59 8.54
N THR A 155 14.14 2.72 8.95
CA THR A 155 15.41 3.10 9.58
C THR A 155 16.45 3.56 8.56
N GLU A 156 16.33 3.13 7.31
CA GLU A 156 17.24 3.44 6.21
C GLU A 156 16.68 4.53 5.28
N LEU A 157 17.59 5.22 4.59
CA LEU A 157 17.25 6.12 3.49
C LEU A 157 16.70 5.31 2.30
N TYR A 158 15.74 5.89 1.60
CA TYR A 158 15.10 5.25 0.47
C TYR A 158 16.04 5.20 -0.74
N THR A 159 16.31 4.00 -1.21
CA THR A 159 17.00 3.73 -2.47
C THR A 159 16.31 2.55 -3.17
N LEU A 160 16.46 2.47 -4.49
CA LEU A 160 16.02 1.33 -5.30
C LEU A 160 17.20 0.42 -5.69
N ASP A 161 18.43 0.78 -5.32
CA ASP A 161 19.66 0.03 -5.63
C ASP A 161 19.83 -1.20 -4.73
N SER A 162 19.11 -1.22 -3.60
CA SER A 162 19.08 -2.34 -2.65
C SER A 162 17.65 -2.83 -2.51
N MET A 163 17.47 -4.17 -2.54
CA MET A 163 16.18 -4.82 -2.28
C MET A 163 16.00 -5.18 -0.80
N ASP A 164 16.84 -4.64 0.10
CA ASP A 164 16.81 -4.97 1.52
C ASP A 164 15.50 -4.52 2.18
N SER A 165 14.93 -5.41 2.99
CA SER A 165 13.69 -5.16 3.72
C SER A 165 13.74 -3.95 4.66
N SER A 166 14.92 -3.59 5.17
CA SER A 166 15.15 -2.44 6.05
C SER A 166 14.83 -1.12 5.37
N VAL A 167 15.07 -0.99 4.06
CA VAL A 167 14.76 0.19 3.24
C VAL A 167 13.28 0.24 2.85
N HIS A 168 12.70 -0.92 2.57
CA HIS A 168 11.42 -1.00 1.88
C HIS A 168 10.20 -1.29 2.77
N LEU A 169 10.39 -1.85 3.97
CA LEU A 169 9.30 -2.27 4.85
C LEU A 169 9.23 -1.40 6.11
N CYS A 170 8.18 -0.59 6.25
CA CYS A 170 8.02 0.33 7.38
C CYS A 170 7.42 -0.32 8.64
N ASN A 171 7.17 -1.64 8.63
CA ASN A 171 6.57 -2.34 9.76
C ASN A 171 7.44 -2.19 11.02
N HIS A 172 6.87 -1.61 12.08
CA HIS A 172 7.56 -1.43 13.37
C HIS A 172 8.17 -2.74 13.93
N SER A 173 7.54 -3.89 13.67
CA SER A 173 8.07 -5.20 14.06
C SER A 173 9.42 -5.54 13.43
N ILE A 174 9.76 -4.98 12.28
CA ILE A 174 11.06 -5.13 11.61
C ILE A 174 11.98 -4.01 12.10
N GLN A 175 11.51 -2.77 11.95
CA GLN A 175 12.28 -1.56 12.15
C GLN A 175 12.78 -1.36 13.59
N LYS A 176 12.03 -1.82 14.61
CA LYS A 176 12.44 -1.71 16.02
C LYS A 176 13.71 -2.49 16.39
N ARG A 177 14.13 -3.45 15.55
CA ARG A 177 15.35 -4.25 15.76
C ARG A 177 16.56 -3.65 15.06
N LEU A 178 16.35 -2.61 14.25
CA LEU A 178 17.38 -1.98 13.45
C LEU A 178 17.77 -0.64 14.08
N ARG A 179 19.02 -0.24 13.89
CA ARG A 179 19.47 1.09 14.28
C ARG A 179 19.21 2.04 13.11
N PRO A 180 18.61 3.22 13.33
CA PRO A 180 18.50 4.25 12.30
C PRO A 180 19.87 4.60 11.73
N LEU A 181 19.92 4.79 10.41
CA LEU A 181 21.12 5.21 9.72
C LEU A 181 21.58 6.59 10.25
N VAL A 182 22.88 6.78 10.46
CA VAL A 182 23.44 8.02 11.03
C VAL A 182 23.14 9.24 10.14
N GLN A 183 23.13 9.05 8.81
CA GLN A 183 22.80 10.10 7.84
C GLN A 183 21.31 10.46 7.82
N ARG A 184 20.44 9.72 8.52
CA ARG A 184 19.00 10.00 8.52
C ARG A 184 18.72 11.35 9.21
N HIS A 185 17.82 12.12 8.62
CA HIS A 185 17.52 13.45 9.10
C HIS A 185 16.99 13.46 10.55
N ARG A 186 17.52 14.37 11.37
CA ARG A 186 17.31 14.41 12.84
C ARG A 186 15.86 14.69 13.27
N SER A 187 15.04 15.25 12.38
CA SER A 187 13.61 15.46 12.65
C SER A 187 12.80 14.15 12.68
N ILE A 188 13.32 13.06 12.09
CA ILE A 188 12.70 11.75 12.16
C ILE A 188 13.10 11.10 13.48
N PRO A 189 12.14 10.83 14.38
CA PRO A 189 12.45 10.41 15.73
C PRO A 189 13.02 9.00 15.76
N ALA A 190 13.81 8.71 16.81
CA ALA A 190 14.50 7.43 16.97
C ALA A 190 13.54 6.23 17.12
N ASP A 191 12.30 6.46 17.56
CA ASP A 191 11.23 5.47 17.68
C ASP A 191 10.47 5.21 16.36
N ASN A 192 10.86 5.92 15.29
CA ASN A 192 10.37 5.75 13.92
C ASN A 192 8.86 5.99 13.75
N MET A 193 8.26 6.89 14.54
CA MET A 193 6.85 7.22 14.40
C MET A 193 6.54 8.71 14.45
N TRP A 194 5.60 9.16 13.62
CA TRP A 194 4.99 10.49 13.73
C TRP A 194 3.49 10.38 13.97
N SER A 195 2.96 11.32 14.75
CA SER A 195 1.53 11.61 14.75
C SER A 195 1.12 12.29 13.44
N VAL A 196 -0.17 12.25 13.14
CA VAL A 196 -0.73 13.02 12.01
C VAL A 196 -0.45 14.52 12.14
N ASP A 197 -0.42 15.07 13.35
CA ASP A 197 -0.20 16.50 13.57
C ASP A 197 1.24 16.89 13.20
N GLN A 198 2.24 16.05 13.55
CA GLN A 198 3.62 16.22 13.09
C GLN A 198 3.74 16.15 11.56
N PHE A 199 2.98 15.25 10.94
CA PHE A 199 2.96 15.14 9.47
C PHE A 199 2.33 16.38 8.81
N LYS A 200 1.22 16.92 9.34
CA LYS A 200 0.61 18.16 8.83
C LYS A 200 1.57 19.34 8.96
N THR A 201 2.29 19.47 10.08
CA THR A 201 3.34 20.50 10.24
C THR A 201 4.43 20.34 9.19
N PHE A 202 4.89 19.12 8.90
CA PHE A 202 5.85 18.89 7.81
C PHE A 202 5.29 19.29 6.44
N LEU A 203 4.04 18.93 6.13
CA LEU A 203 3.40 19.33 4.88
C LEU A 203 3.23 20.85 4.77
N CYS A 204 3.01 21.55 5.88
CA CYS A 204 2.96 23.00 5.94
C CYS A 204 4.28 23.62 5.47
N THR A 205 5.43 23.05 5.86
CA THR A 205 6.75 23.50 5.37
C THR A 205 6.99 23.27 3.87
N LYS A 206 6.07 22.56 3.21
CA LYS A 206 6.10 22.26 1.77
C LYS A 206 4.97 22.93 1.00
N ASP A 207 4.16 23.78 1.64
CA ASP A 207 2.95 24.38 1.08
C ASP A 207 1.89 23.34 0.63
N ARG A 208 1.85 22.19 1.30
CA ARG A 208 0.99 21.05 0.94
C ARG A 208 0.07 20.58 2.06
N GLU A 209 -0.03 21.32 3.17
CA GLU A 209 -0.86 20.92 4.32
C GLU A 209 -2.32 20.66 3.95
N ALA A 210 -2.90 21.52 3.09
CA ALA A 210 -4.28 21.40 2.64
C ALA A 210 -4.57 20.05 1.95
N GLN A 211 -3.57 19.43 1.31
CA GLN A 211 -3.72 18.14 0.63
C GLN A 211 -3.99 16.99 1.59
N TRP A 212 -3.68 17.13 2.89
CA TRP A 212 -4.09 16.16 3.89
C TRP A 212 -5.62 16.00 3.91
N ASP A 213 -6.33 17.13 4.00
CA ASP A 213 -7.78 17.15 4.13
C ASP A 213 -8.49 17.04 2.77
N THR A 214 -7.87 17.48 1.67
CA THR A 214 -8.47 17.47 0.32
C THR A 214 -8.13 16.24 -0.52
N VAL A 215 -6.99 15.57 -0.27
CA VAL A 215 -6.53 14.41 -1.06
C VAL A 215 -6.41 13.15 -0.20
N VAL A 216 -5.60 13.20 0.86
CA VAL A 216 -5.21 12.01 1.62
C VAL A 216 -6.40 11.41 2.38
N VAL A 217 -7.09 12.21 3.22
CA VAL A 217 -8.22 11.72 4.01
C VAL A 217 -9.38 11.24 3.12
N PRO A 218 -9.84 11.99 2.10
CA PRO A 218 -10.88 11.50 1.19
C PRO A 218 -10.48 10.23 0.43
N GLY A 219 -9.23 10.14 -0.01
CA GLY A 219 -8.69 8.96 -0.69
C GLY A 219 -8.73 7.72 0.22
N MET A 220 -8.24 7.82 1.46
CA MET A 220 -8.27 6.72 2.43
C MET A 220 -9.72 6.29 2.73
N LYS A 221 -10.63 7.24 2.97
CA LYS A 221 -12.04 6.94 3.22
C LYS A 221 -12.66 6.17 2.05
N ARG A 222 -12.46 6.62 0.80
CA ARG A 222 -12.96 5.93 -0.40
C ARG A 222 -12.42 4.51 -0.52
N ALA A 223 -11.10 4.33 -0.37
CA ALA A 223 -10.46 3.03 -0.45
C ALA A 223 -11.03 2.04 0.60
N LEU A 224 -11.24 2.49 1.84
CA LEU A 224 -11.82 1.67 2.89
C LEU A 224 -13.28 1.29 2.60
N ILE A 225 -14.10 2.24 2.13
CA ILE A 225 -15.50 1.97 1.78
C ILE A 225 -15.57 0.93 0.68
N TYR A 226 -14.81 1.11 -0.40
CA TYR A 226 -14.79 0.16 -1.51
C TYR A 226 -14.27 -1.22 -1.09
N ALA A 227 -13.19 -1.29 -0.31
CA ALA A 227 -12.66 -2.56 0.19
C ALA A 227 -13.69 -3.32 1.05
N LEU A 228 -14.49 -2.62 1.86
CA LEU A 228 -15.53 -3.26 2.66
C LEU A 228 -16.78 -3.62 1.87
N GLN A 229 -17.15 -2.82 0.87
CA GLN A 229 -18.30 -3.11 0.01
C GLN A 229 -18.08 -4.39 -0.83
N THR A 230 -16.87 -4.63 -1.32
CA THR A 230 -16.54 -5.86 -2.06
C THR A 230 -16.52 -7.11 -1.18
N ALA A 231 -16.28 -6.96 0.12
CA ALA A 231 -16.26 -8.05 1.08
C ALA A 231 -17.59 -8.24 1.84
N GLN A 232 -18.55 -7.31 1.73
CA GLN A 232 -19.73 -7.28 2.62
C GLN A 232 -20.57 -8.56 2.54
N ASP A 233 -20.71 -9.12 1.33
CA ASP A 233 -21.57 -10.29 1.07
C ASP A 233 -20.89 -11.61 1.50
N LEU A 234 -19.58 -11.58 1.73
CA LEU A 234 -18.80 -12.72 2.25
C LEU A 234 -18.82 -12.79 3.78
N ILE A 235 -19.28 -11.74 4.45
CA ILE A 235 -19.21 -11.63 5.90
C ILE A 235 -20.57 -11.96 6.49
N GLU A 236 -20.61 -13.06 7.26
CA GLU A 236 -21.80 -13.41 8.04
C GLU A 236 -22.10 -12.29 9.05
N SER A 237 -23.23 -11.61 8.85
CA SER A 237 -23.64 -10.53 9.74
C SER A 237 -24.14 -11.09 11.06
N ARG A 238 -23.41 -10.82 12.13
CA ARG A 238 -23.84 -11.11 13.51
C ARG A 238 -24.14 -9.80 14.21
N LYS A 239 -25.40 -9.62 14.65
CA LYS A 239 -25.77 -8.42 15.42
C LYS A 239 -24.97 -8.35 16.71
N ASN A 240 -24.78 -7.11 17.19
CA ASN A 240 -23.97 -6.80 18.37
C ASN A 240 -22.49 -7.16 18.27
N THR A 241 -21.98 -7.47 17.06
CA THR A 241 -20.55 -7.60 16.81
C THR A 241 -19.99 -6.32 16.19
N PHE A 242 -18.75 -6.02 16.51
CA PHE A 242 -18.00 -4.93 15.90
C PHE A 242 -16.56 -5.38 15.73
N LYS A 243 -15.82 -4.69 14.86
CA LYS A 243 -14.40 -4.96 14.68
C LYS A 243 -13.63 -3.71 14.34
N LEU A 244 -12.61 -3.43 15.16
CA LEU A 244 -11.61 -2.41 14.90
C LEU A 244 -10.57 -2.98 13.94
N TYR A 245 -10.33 -2.27 12.85
CA TYR A 245 -9.37 -2.62 11.82
C TYR A 245 -8.27 -1.58 11.75
N GLY A 246 -7.10 -1.98 11.25
CA GLY A 246 -6.04 -1.06 10.86
C GLY A 246 -5.68 -1.24 9.40
N ALA A 247 -5.83 -0.20 8.59
CA ALA A 247 -5.37 -0.20 7.21
C ALA A 247 -4.00 0.47 7.10
N ASP A 248 -3.15 -0.10 6.27
CA ASP A 248 -1.83 0.42 5.98
C ASP A 248 -1.88 1.08 4.60
N PHE A 249 -1.54 2.37 4.53
CA PHE A 249 -1.53 3.15 3.29
C PHE A 249 -0.12 3.66 2.99
N MET A 250 0.24 3.71 1.72
CA MET A 250 1.40 4.48 1.25
C MET A 250 0.93 5.69 0.47
N LEU A 251 1.67 6.80 0.52
CA LEU A 251 1.38 7.98 -0.27
C LEU A 251 2.32 8.04 -1.47
N ASP A 252 1.81 8.36 -2.66
CA ASP A 252 2.65 8.71 -3.81
C ASP A 252 3.11 10.17 -3.75
N ARG A 253 3.95 10.60 -4.69
CA ARG A 253 4.51 11.96 -4.73
C ARG A 253 3.45 13.07 -4.75
N ASP A 254 2.25 12.77 -5.22
CA ASP A 254 1.10 13.69 -5.29
C ASP A 254 0.17 13.58 -4.07
N LEU A 255 0.58 12.79 -3.07
CA LEU A 255 -0.14 12.48 -1.82
C LEU A 255 -1.41 11.63 -2.02
N HIS A 256 -1.57 10.96 -3.15
CA HIS A 256 -2.68 10.00 -3.26
C HIS A 256 -2.39 8.76 -2.41
N PRO A 257 -3.37 8.30 -1.59
CA PRO A 257 -3.18 7.15 -0.73
C PRO A 257 -3.46 5.83 -1.48
N TRP A 258 -2.51 4.91 -1.39
CA TRP A 258 -2.56 3.56 -1.94
C TRP A 258 -2.71 2.55 -0.80
N LEU A 259 -3.83 1.82 -0.79
CA LEU A 259 -4.10 0.79 0.22
C LEU A 259 -3.17 -0.41 0.02
N LEU A 260 -2.40 -0.75 1.05
CA LEU A 260 -1.44 -1.86 1.01
C LEU A 260 -2.04 -3.15 1.57
N GLU A 261 -2.68 -3.05 2.73
CA GLU A 261 -3.32 -4.16 3.45
C GLU A 261 -4.34 -3.66 4.49
N ILE A 262 -5.25 -4.54 4.90
CA ILE A 262 -6.16 -4.33 6.03
C ILE A 262 -5.88 -5.41 7.08
N ASN A 263 -5.51 -4.97 8.28
CA ASN A 263 -5.26 -5.81 9.43
C ASN A 263 -6.53 -5.96 10.27
N SER A 264 -6.98 -7.19 10.46
CA SER A 264 -8.19 -7.52 11.23
C SER A 264 -8.02 -7.38 12.75
N SER A 265 -6.79 -7.38 13.22
CA SER A 265 -6.44 -7.26 14.64
C SER A 265 -5.24 -6.31 14.75
N PRO A 266 -5.44 -4.99 14.52
CA PRO A 266 -4.35 -4.04 14.57
C PRO A 266 -3.73 -4.05 15.98
N THR A 267 -2.40 -3.98 16.05
CA THR A 267 -1.73 -3.83 17.34
C THR A 267 -2.14 -2.51 17.98
N VAL A 268 -2.56 -2.59 19.25
CA VAL A 268 -2.86 -1.44 20.12
C VAL A 268 -1.87 -1.34 21.29
N ALA A 269 -0.70 -1.99 21.15
CA ALA A 269 0.36 -1.93 22.14
C ALA A 269 0.99 -0.52 22.22
N PRO A 270 1.33 -0.02 23.42
CA PRO A 270 1.97 1.28 23.62
C PRO A 270 3.49 1.20 23.33
N SER A 271 3.87 0.90 22.08
CA SER A 271 5.27 0.68 21.69
C SER A 271 6.14 1.94 21.68
N THR A 272 5.51 3.11 21.54
CA THR A 272 6.14 4.43 21.42
C THR A 272 5.24 5.46 22.11
N PRO A 273 5.72 6.67 22.44
CA PRO A 273 4.85 7.72 22.99
C PRO A 273 3.63 8.02 22.10
N VAL A 274 3.81 8.02 20.78
CA VAL A 274 2.72 8.21 19.79
C VAL A 274 1.66 7.11 19.92
N THR A 275 2.08 5.84 19.96
CA THR A 275 1.14 4.72 20.06
C THR A 275 0.56 4.57 21.46
N ALA A 276 1.29 4.91 22.52
CA ALA A 276 0.77 4.89 23.89
C ALA A 276 -0.45 5.80 24.03
N HIS A 277 -0.36 7.03 23.50
CA HIS A 277 -1.49 7.97 23.51
C HIS A 277 -2.62 7.53 22.56
N LEU A 278 -2.30 7.29 21.28
CA LEU A 278 -3.32 7.04 20.27
C LEU A 278 -4.05 5.70 20.45
N CYS A 279 -3.35 4.65 20.89
CA CYS A 279 -3.96 3.35 21.13
C CYS A 279 -4.90 3.37 22.33
N ALA A 280 -4.58 4.12 23.39
CA ALA A 280 -5.51 4.31 24.51
C ALA A 280 -6.77 5.06 24.04
N ALA A 281 -6.59 6.17 23.34
CA ALA A 281 -7.70 6.99 22.84
C ALA A 281 -8.64 6.22 21.89
N VAL A 282 -8.09 5.47 20.92
CA VAL A 282 -8.94 4.72 19.96
C VAL A 282 -9.73 3.59 20.63
N GLN A 283 -9.20 2.99 21.71
CA GLN A 283 -9.91 1.98 22.48
C GLN A 283 -11.09 2.61 23.24
N GLU A 284 -10.85 3.73 23.94
CA GLU A 284 -11.91 4.48 24.62
C GLU A 284 -13.00 4.95 23.64
N ASP A 285 -12.60 5.55 22.52
CA ASP A 285 -13.53 6.02 21.49
C ASP A 285 -14.30 4.88 20.82
N THR A 286 -13.70 3.68 20.73
CA THR A 286 -14.41 2.49 20.27
C THR A 286 -15.54 2.15 21.22
N LEU A 287 -15.29 2.16 22.55
CA LEU A 287 -16.31 1.92 23.56
C LEU A 287 -17.44 2.96 23.48
N ARG A 288 -17.11 4.24 23.28
CA ARG A 288 -18.10 5.31 23.07
C ARG A 288 -19.03 5.02 21.88
N VAL A 289 -18.46 4.58 20.74
CA VAL A 289 -19.26 4.23 19.56
C VAL A 289 -20.14 3.00 19.79
N VAL A 290 -19.64 1.95 20.46
CA VAL A 290 -20.33 0.66 20.55
C VAL A 290 -21.22 0.50 21.79
N LEU A 291 -20.99 1.27 22.84
CA LEU A 291 -21.77 1.26 24.09
C LEU A 291 -22.63 2.53 24.21
N ASP A 292 -22.02 3.72 24.28
CA ASP A 292 -22.75 4.96 24.58
C ASP A 292 -23.79 5.28 23.51
N ARG A 293 -23.45 5.07 22.23
CA ARG A 293 -24.41 5.28 21.13
C ARG A 293 -25.57 4.28 21.09
N ARG A 294 -25.45 3.13 21.77
CA ARG A 294 -26.59 2.22 21.95
C ARG A 294 -27.62 2.82 22.90
N VAL A 295 -27.17 3.56 23.92
CA VAL A 295 -28.03 4.26 24.89
C VAL A 295 -28.53 5.58 24.31
N LYS A 296 -27.63 6.42 23.79
CA LYS A 296 -27.93 7.74 23.23
C LYS A 296 -27.32 7.91 21.86
N ARG A 297 -28.14 7.93 20.81
CA ARG A 297 -27.68 8.00 19.40
C ARG A 297 -26.82 9.24 19.09
N THR A 298 -26.90 10.31 19.88
CA THR A 298 -26.13 11.55 19.74
C THR A 298 -24.93 11.63 20.68
N ALA A 299 -24.60 10.55 21.39
CA ALA A 299 -23.42 10.49 22.24
C ALA A 299 -22.14 10.80 21.47
N ASN A 300 -21.16 11.38 22.17
CA ASN A 300 -19.83 11.68 21.65
C ASN A 300 -19.17 10.39 21.15
N THR A 301 -18.51 10.46 19.99
CA THR A 301 -17.77 9.34 19.38
C THR A 301 -16.27 9.51 19.44
N GLY A 302 -15.81 10.49 20.23
CA GLY A 302 -14.46 11.04 20.21
C GLY A 302 -14.03 11.37 18.79
N HIS A 303 -12.94 10.75 18.35
CA HIS A 303 -12.38 10.97 17.03
C HIS A 303 -12.99 10.07 15.94
N PHE A 304 -13.91 9.15 16.24
CA PHE A 304 -14.62 8.43 15.18
C PHE A 304 -15.62 9.32 14.44
N GLN A 305 -15.59 9.23 13.11
CA GLN A 305 -16.54 9.85 12.19
C GLN A 305 -17.25 8.76 11.39
N LEU A 306 -18.59 8.78 11.35
CA LEU A 306 -19.34 7.92 10.44
C LEU A 306 -19.04 8.35 9.00
N ILE A 307 -18.50 7.43 8.18
CA ILE A 307 -18.16 7.71 6.77
C ILE A 307 -19.02 6.95 5.77
N TYR A 308 -19.65 5.86 6.21
CA TYR A 308 -20.55 5.09 5.36
C TYR A 308 -21.58 4.35 6.19
N LYS A 309 -22.82 4.39 5.73
CA LYS A 309 -23.93 3.60 6.25
C LYS A 309 -24.86 3.25 5.09
N LYS A 310 -24.88 1.98 4.68
CA LYS A 310 -25.81 1.52 3.64
C LYS A 310 -27.25 1.72 4.15
N VAL A 311 -28.11 2.32 3.34
CA VAL A 311 -29.55 2.38 3.66
C VAL A 311 -30.14 1.00 3.34
N ARG A 312 -30.96 0.44 4.22
CA ARG A 312 -31.73 -0.76 3.89
C ARG A 312 -32.78 -0.36 2.87
N ASN A 313 -32.68 -0.85 1.63
CA ASN A 313 -33.82 -0.81 0.72
C ASN A 313 -34.87 -1.79 1.25
N SER A 314 -36.01 -1.27 1.68
CA SER A 314 -37.19 -2.04 2.07
C SER A 314 -37.90 -2.56 0.82
N PHE A 315 -37.31 -3.56 0.16
CA PHE A 315 -38.05 -4.39 -0.79
C PHE A 315 -38.00 -5.83 -0.29
N PRO A 316 -39.16 -6.50 -0.10
CA PRO A 316 -39.18 -7.89 0.32
C PRO A 316 -38.59 -8.74 -0.81
N PHE A 317 -37.40 -9.30 -0.60
CA PHE A 317 -36.92 -10.39 -1.44
C PHE A 317 -37.82 -11.61 -1.15
N THR A 318 -38.81 -11.84 -2.00
CA THR A 318 -39.49 -13.12 -2.12
C THR A 318 -38.42 -14.16 -2.46
N ARG A 319 -38.04 -14.99 -1.49
CA ARG A 319 -37.25 -16.19 -1.75
C ARG A 319 -38.07 -17.10 -2.65
N VAL A 320 -37.79 -17.09 -3.96
CA VAL A 320 -38.20 -18.19 -4.83
C VAL A 320 -37.37 -19.40 -4.41
N LEU A 321 -38.00 -20.27 -3.64
CA LEU A 321 -37.52 -21.62 -3.36
C LEU A 321 -37.40 -22.36 -4.70
N GLN A 322 -36.18 -22.52 -5.23
CA GLN A 322 -35.93 -23.61 -6.16
C GLN A 322 -35.84 -24.91 -5.35
N GLN A 323 -36.95 -25.62 -5.26
CA GLN A 323 -36.94 -27.06 -5.06
C GLN A 323 -36.29 -27.67 -6.32
N LYS A 324 -35.12 -28.31 -6.15
CA LYS A 324 -34.67 -29.38 -7.03
C LYS A 324 -34.89 -30.70 -6.28
N LYS A 325 -35.87 -31.47 -6.72
CA LYS A 325 -35.83 -32.93 -6.70
C LYS A 325 -35.64 -33.39 -8.12
#